data_AF-A0A8D8SV32-F1
#
_entry.id   AF-A0A8D8SV32-F1
#
_cell.length_a   1.000
_cell.length_b   1.000
_cell.length_c   1.000
_cell.angle_alpha   90.00
_cell.angle_beta   90.00
_cell.angle_gamma   90.00
#
_symmetry.space_group_name_H-M   'P 1'
#
loop_
_entity.id
_entity.type
_entity.pdbx_description
1 polymer ?
#
loop_
_entity_poly.entity_id
_entity_poly.type
_entity_poly.pdbx_seq_one_letter_code
_entity_poly.pdbx_strand_id
1 'polypeptide(L)'
;MMDTLFMILKTFLDEKLKKRLYVYSGDHTNLYQHVPKHILPREYGGDDLPMTELSEYWRSRLLKARDWFLDETIQQADESKRIGDIKRRLGQDIFGVEGSFKNILID
;
A
#
# COMPACT_ATOMS: atom_id res chain seq x y z
N MET A 1 6.87 -9.56 23.58
CA MET A 1 5.53 -9.56 22.94
C MET A 1 5.56 -8.94 21.55
N MET A 2 6.16 -7.75 21.37
CA MET A 2 6.28 -7.12 20.04
C MET A 2 7.10 -7.95 19.04
N ASP A 3 8.15 -8.64 19.51
CA ASP A 3 9.01 -9.48 18.66
C ASP A 3 8.25 -10.68 18.06
N THR A 4 7.37 -11.29 18.85
CA THR A 4 6.54 -12.41 18.42
C THR A 4 5.53 -11.99 17.35
N LEU A 5 4.89 -10.82 17.55
CA LEU A 5 3.96 -10.25 16.56
C LEU A 5 4.69 -9.89 15.26
N PHE A 6 5.88 -9.30 15.35
CA PHE A 6 6.69 -8.97 14.18
C PHE A 6 7.10 -10.22 13.41
N MET A 7 7.49 -11.29 14.12
CA MET A 7 7.85 -12.56 13.49
C MET A 7 6.66 -13.15 12.73
N ILE A 8 5.46 -13.13 13.31
CA ILE A 8 4.23 -13.57 12.63
C ILE A 8 3.96 -12.72 11.39
N LEU A 9 3.97 -11.39 11.50
CA LEU A 9 3.76 -10.49 10.35
C LEU A 9 4.78 -10.74 9.22
N LYS A 10 6.04 -10.99 9.59
CA LYS A 10 7.10 -11.27 8.64
C LYS A 10 6.85 -12.57 7.86
N THR A 11 6.17 -13.56 8.43
CA THR A 11 5.87 -14.81 7.70
C THR A 11 4.86 -14.63 6.56
N PHE A 12 3.97 -13.62 6.65
CA PHE A 12 2.96 -13.34 5.62
C PHE A 12 3.47 -12.41 4.50
N LEU A 13 4.64 -11.81 4.66
CA LEU A 13 5.20 -10.84 3.70
C LEU A 13 6.16 -11.53 2.71
N ASP A 14 6.07 -11.14 1.45
CA ASP A 14 7.03 -11.54 0.43
C ASP A 14 8.43 -10.96 0.70
N GLU A 15 9.47 -11.61 0.16
CA GLU A 15 10.87 -11.17 0.31
C GLU A 15 11.09 -9.71 -0.10
N LYS A 16 10.36 -9.22 -1.10
CA LYS A 16 10.40 -7.81 -1.52
C LYS A 16 9.84 -6.87 -0.44
N LEU A 17 8.75 -7.25 0.23
CA LEU A 17 8.13 -6.44 1.28
C LEU A 17 8.91 -6.51 2.59
N LYS A 18 9.45 -7.69 2.93
CA LYS A 18 10.35 -7.87 4.08
C LYS A 18 11.57 -6.94 4.02
N LYS A 19 12.15 -6.73 2.84
CA LYS A 19 13.29 -5.81 2.64
C LYS A 19 12.96 -4.33 2.87
N ARG A 20 11.67 -3.97 2.79
CA ARG A 20 11.18 -2.58 2.97
C ARG A 20 10.62 -2.34 4.37
N LEU A 21 10.54 -3.39 5.20
CA LEU A 21 10.05 -3.31 6.56
C LEU A 21 11.19 -2.96 7.50
N TYR A 22 11.21 -1.72 7.97
CA TYR A 22 12.19 -1.22 8.93
C TYR A 22 11.58 -1.16 10.32
N VAL A 23 12.31 -1.65 11.32
CA VAL A 23 11.94 -1.54 12.73
C VAL A 23 12.95 -0.63 13.40
N TYR A 24 12.47 0.48 13.94
CA TYR A 24 13.28 1.41 14.72
C TYR A 24 12.96 1.20 16.19
N SER A 25 13.99 0.96 17.00
CA SER A 25 13.89 0.82 18.46
C SER A 25 14.78 1.88 19.10
N GLY A 26 14.29 2.55 20.14
CA GLY A 26 15.03 3.61 20.82
C GLY A 26 14.88 4.98 20.14
N ASP A 27 15.98 5.71 19.98
CA ASP A 27 15.96 7.09 19.49
C ASP A 27 15.48 7.23 18.03
N HIS A 28 14.66 8.26 17.78
CA HIS A 28 14.05 8.58 16.48
C HIS A 28 15.08 9.04 15.41
N THR A 29 16.36 9.14 15.76
CA THR A 29 17.43 9.58 14.86
C THR A 29 17.55 8.69 13.62
N ASN A 30 17.39 7.37 13.77
CA ASN A 30 17.43 6.43 12.64
C ASN A 30 16.17 6.51 11.76
N LEU A 31 15.04 6.94 12.33
CA LEU A 31 13.80 7.18 11.59
C LEU A 31 13.97 8.39 10.66
N TYR A 32 14.67 9.44 11.10
CA TYR A 32 14.87 10.66 10.30
C TYR A 32 15.66 10.45 9.01
N GLN A 33 16.43 9.36 8.90
CA GLN A 33 17.12 8.98 7.65
C GLN A 33 16.16 8.55 6.55
N HIS A 34 15.00 8.02 6.92
CA HIS A 34 14.00 7.48 6.00
C HIS A 34 12.77 8.37 5.86
N VAL A 35 12.42 9.10 6.94
CA VAL A 35 11.26 9.99 6.99
C VAL A 35 11.71 11.36 7.50
N PRO A 36 11.57 12.44 6.72
CA PRO A 36 12.07 13.74 7.14
C PRO A 36 11.35 14.28 8.37
N LYS A 37 12.08 14.96 9.26
CA LYS A 37 11.57 15.44 10.55
C LYS A 37 10.37 16.40 10.45
N HIS A 38 10.31 17.20 9.39
CA HIS A 38 9.30 18.25 9.22
C HIS A 38 7.88 17.73 8.94
N ILE A 39 7.72 16.48 8.51
CA ILE A 39 6.40 15.85 8.30
C ILE A 39 5.97 14.96 9.45
N LEU A 40 6.83 14.80 10.46
CA LEU A 40 6.52 13.98 11.60
C LEU A 40 5.77 14.81 12.65
N PRO A 41 4.76 14.23 13.31
CA PRO A 41 4.09 14.87 14.43
C PRO A 41 5.05 15.22 15.56
N ARG A 42 4.72 16.27 16.33
CA ARG A 42 5.56 16.75 17.44
C ARG A 42 5.88 15.66 18.47
N GLU A 43 4.95 14.75 18.72
CA GLU A 43 5.10 13.65 19.69
C GLU A 43 6.16 12.63 19.27
N TYR A 44 6.48 12.52 17.98
CA TYR A 44 7.58 11.71 17.46
C TYR A 44 8.87 12.51 17.27
N GLY A 45 8.96 13.68 17.92
CA GLY A 45 10.08 14.59 17.80
C GLY A 45 10.17 15.28 16.45
N GLY A 46 9.06 15.39 15.70
CA GLY A 46 8.98 16.15 14.46
C GLY A 46 8.52 17.59 14.64
N ASP A 47 8.39 18.33 13.55
CA ASP A 47 8.02 19.75 13.55
C ASP A 47 6.59 20.02 13.02
N ASP A 48 5.85 18.97 12.64
CA ASP A 48 4.51 19.07 12.05
C ASP A 48 3.42 19.30 13.12
N LEU A 49 2.15 19.18 12.72
CA LEU A 49 0.97 19.24 13.58
C LEU A 49 1.02 18.18 14.71
N PRO A 50 0.36 18.44 15.84
CA PRO A 50 0.13 17.42 16.88
C PRO A 50 -0.60 16.19 16.33
N MET A 51 -0.40 15.02 16.95
CA MET A 51 -1.05 13.78 16.50
C MET A 51 -2.57 13.89 16.51
N THR A 52 -3.12 14.59 17.49
CA THR A 52 -4.56 14.80 17.66
C THR A 52 -5.16 15.53 16.47
N GLU A 53 -4.55 16.66 16.08
CA GLU A 53 -4.97 17.46 14.93
C GLU A 53 -4.78 16.70 13.61
N LEU A 54 -3.67 15.97 13.47
CA LEU A 54 -3.42 15.14 12.28
C LEU A 54 -4.44 14.01 12.16
N SER A 55 -4.80 13.38 13.28
CA SER A 55 -5.82 12.32 13.33
C SER A 55 -7.19 12.85 12.92
N GLU A 56 -7.57 14.03 13.43
CA GLU A 56 -8.83 14.67 13.07
C GLU A 56 -8.86 15.11 11.61
N TYR A 57 -7.75 15.66 11.11
CA TYR A 57 -7.58 16.01 9.69
C TYR A 57 -7.83 14.79 8.79
N TRP A 58 -7.13 13.68 9.02
CA TRP A 58 -7.30 12.47 8.22
C TRP A 58 -8.70 11.85 8.37
N ARG A 59 -9.26 11.85 9.59
CA ARG A 59 -10.63 11.41 9.82
C ARG A 59 -11.63 12.22 9.00
N SER A 60 -11.51 13.54 9.01
CA SER A 60 -12.40 14.43 8.24
C SER A 60 -12.26 14.19 6.73
N ARG A 61 -11.04 13.93 6.25
CA ARG A 61 -10.76 13.64 4.83
C ARG A 61 -11.36 12.31 4.40
N LEU A 62 -11.25 11.27 5.24
CA LEU A 62 -11.87 9.97 5.00
C LEU A 62 -13.40 10.08 4.97
N LEU A 63 -14.00 10.84 5.89
CA LEU A 63 -15.46 11.05 5.92
C LEU A 63 -15.96 11.81 4.68
N LYS A 64 -15.21 12.80 4.19
CA LYS A 64 -15.54 13.50 2.93
C LYS A 64 -15.48 12.59 1.72
N ALA A 65 -14.59 11.59 1.73
CA ALA A 65 -14.47 10.60 0.67
C ALA A 65 -15.41 9.40 0.85
N ARG A 66 -16.28 9.39 1.86
CA ARG A 66 -17.16 8.26 2.18
C ARG A 66 -17.98 7.83 0.96
N ASP A 67 -18.60 8.77 0.26
CA ASP A 67 -19.47 8.46 -0.87
C ASP A 67 -18.67 7.82 -2.01
N TRP A 68 -17.43 8.27 -2.24
CA TRP A 68 -16.51 7.64 -3.19
C TRP A 68 -16.19 6.18 -2.82
N PHE A 69 -15.91 5.89 -1.55
CA PHE A 69 -15.65 4.52 -1.08
C PHE A 69 -16.90 3.61 -1.16
N LEU A 70 -18.10 4.18 -0.95
CA LEU A 70 -19.34 3.42 -1.09
C LEU A 70 -19.62 3.10 -2.57
N ASP A 71 -19.37 4.05 -3.45
CA ASP A 71 -19.56 3.89 -4.90
C ASP A 71 -18.55 2.92 -5.54
N GLU A 72 -17.36 2.71 -4.96
CA GLU A 72 -16.42 1.66 -5.42
C GLU A 72 -17.04 0.26 -5.43
N THR A 73 -18.00 -0.03 -4.54
CA THR A 73 -18.70 -1.32 -4.55
C THR A 73 -19.61 -1.50 -5.77
N ILE A 74 -20.01 -0.39 -6.40
CA ILE A 74 -20.89 -0.36 -7.57
C ILE A 74 -20.08 -0.47 -8.87
N GLN A 75 -18.83 0.02 -8.87
CA GLN A 75 -17.90 -0.01 -9.99
C GLN A 75 -17.21 -1.39 -10.13
N GLN A 76 -17.99 -2.47 -10.16
CA GLN A 76 -17.46 -3.79 -10.52
C GLN A 76 -17.46 -3.96 -12.04
N ALA A 77 -16.35 -4.44 -12.58
CA ALA A 77 -16.29 -4.83 -13.98
C ALA A 77 -17.25 -5.99 -14.21
N ASP A 78 -18.20 -5.81 -15.13
CA ASP A 78 -19.08 -6.88 -15.58
C ASP A 78 -18.25 -7.88 -16.40
N GLU A 79 -17.69 -8.88 -15.73
CA GLU A 79 -16.84 -9.93 -16.32
C GLU A 79 -17.57 -10.74 -17.41
N SER A 80 -18.91 -10.66 -17.51
CA SER A 80 -19.65 -11.28 -18.62
C SER A 80 -19.47 -10.55 -19.95
N LYS A 81 -19.14 -9.25 -19.90
CA LYS A 81 -18.88 -8.40 -21.07
C LYS A 81 -17.41 -8.34 -21.45
N ARG A 82 -16.53 -9.03 -20.73
CA ARG A 82 -15.10 -9.08 -21.04
C ARG A 82 -14.91 -9.74 -22.41
N ILE A 83 -14.41 -8.97 -23.36
CA ILE A 83 -14.14 -9.44 -24.72
C ILE A 83 -12.89 -10.33 -24.66
N GLY A 84 -13.05 -11.60 -24.99
CA GLY A 84 -11.98 -12.60 -24.97
C GLY A 84 -12.33 -13.80 -24.10
N ASP A 85 -11.95 -14.99 -24.56
CA ASP A 85 -12.38 -16.25 -23.99
C ASP A 85 -11.53 -16.68 -22.77
N ILE A 86 -11.44 -15.80 -21.78
CA ILE A 86 -10.55 -15.97 -20.63
C ILE A 86 -11.11 -17.00 -19.63
N LYS A 87 -12.44 -17.24 -19.63
CA LYS A 87 -13.03 -18.36 -18.85
C LYS A 87 -12.47 -19.73 -19.27
N ARG A 88 -11.98 -19.90 -20.51
CA ARG A 88 -11.27 -21.10 -20.96
C ARG A 88 -9.77 -21.13 -20.62
N ARG A 89 -9.15 -20.00 -20.27
CA ARG A 89 -7.68 -19.83 -20.13
C ARG A 89 -7.17 -19.56 -18.70
N LEU A 90 -8.08 -19.43 -17.72
CA LEU A 90 -7.79 -19.07 -16.32
C LEU A 90 -6.80 -20.03 -15.59
N GLY A 91 -6.50 -21.19 -16.17
CA GLY A 91 -5.61 -22.17 -15.55
C GLY A 91 -4.11 -22.01 -15.85
N GLN A 92 -3.68 -21.31 -16.91
CA GLN A 92 -2.27 -21.42 -17.35
C GLN A 92 -1.51 -20.12 -17.71
N ASP A 93 -2.16 -19.00 -18.00
CA ASP A 93 -1.45 -17.84 -18.58
C ASP A 93 -1.79 -16.46 -17.96
N ILE A 94 -2.09 -16.40 -16.66
CA ILE A 94 -2.32 -15.11 -15.97
C ILE A 94 -1.08 -14.20 -15.91
N PHE A 95 0.11 -14.70 -16.27
CA PHE A 95 1.35 -13.93 -16.40
C PHE A 95 1.86 -13.80 -17.84
N GLY A 96 1.02 -14.13 -18.83
CA GLY A 96 1.33 -14.01 -20.26
C GLY A 96 0.72 -12.75 -20.84
N VAL A 97 1.57 -11.79 -21.19
CA VAL A 97 1.26 -10.53 -21.88
C VAL A 97 0.30 -10.76 -23.05
N GLU A 98 -0.94 -10.28 -22.96
CA GLU A 98 -1.83 -10.21 -24.11
C GLU A 98 -2.29 -8.76 -24.31
N GLY A 99 -1.38 -7.98 -24.88
CA GLY A 99 -1.59 -6.62 -25.35
C GLY A 99 -0.64 -6.31 -26.51
N SER A 100 -0.95 -5.28 -27.31
CA SER A 100 -0.16 -4.85 -28.49
C SER A 100 1.19 -4.19 -28.14
N PHE A 101 1.82 -4.61 -27.05
CA PHE A 101 3.18 -4.18 -26.76
C PHE A 101 4.12 -5.04 -27.60
N LYS A 102 4.50 -4.52 -28.76
CA LYS A 102 5.64 -5.04 -29.52
C LYS A 102 6.84 -5.08 -28.58
N ASN A 103 7.44 -6.26 -28.44
CA ASN A 103 8.63 -6.50 -27.62
C ASN A 103 9.63 -5.34 -27.79
N ILE A 104 9.96 -4.66 -26.70
CA ILE A 104 11.08 -3.72 -26.69
C ILE A 104 12.34 -4.58 -26.65
N LEU A 105 13.02 -4.70 -27.78
CA LEU A 105 14.38 -5.21 -27.83
C LEU A 105 15.27 -4.15 -27.17
N ILE A 106 15.81 -4.47 -26.00
CA ILE A 106 16.85 -3.68 -25.36
C ILE A 106 18.17 -4.35 -25.77
N ASP A 107 19.02 -3.57 -26.45
CA ASP A 107 20.44 -3.87 -26.67
C ASP A 107 21.23 -3.63 -25.37
#